data_AF-A0A3C0JKL5-F1
#
_entry.id   AF-A0A3C0JKL5-F1
#
_cell.length_a   1.000
_cell.length_b   1.000
_cell.length_c   1.000
_cell.angle_alpha   90.00
_cell.angle_beta   90.00
_cell.angle_gamma   90.00
#
_symmetry.space_group_name_H-M   'P 1'
#
loop_
_entity.id
_entity.type
_entity.pdbx_description
1 polymer ?
#
loop_
_entity_poly.entity_id
_entity_poly.type
_entity_poly.pdbx_seq_one_letter_code
_entity_poly.pdbx_strand_id
1 'polypeptide(L)'
;MGIRAISFFTQLPTHPSLQQMRQHFAPIGQQAAQVQSLFTKAGYDIQSLRLATQPLEQLLPKGATSQQLATFAQQFEQAASEAGFKHMALGTLGASIKTPADENKNDVIQQLMCGLPAVIDATDWVFTSVQLADQMTGFKADMLPMAAQIVLENAPMKEDGFGNLRYCMVANMKAFSPFFPAALHDGSSSPAFSIAIESADKLVDLLETAGKEASRCSMSSTFTRYFNTLGAELD
;
A
#
# COMPACT_ATOMS: atom_id res chain seq x y z
N MET A 1 -10.55 10.19 -18.39
CA MET A 1 -9.47 9.23 -18.07
C MET A 1 -9.52 9.00 -16.58
N GLY A 2 -9.44 7.75 -16.14
CA GLY A 2 -9.61 7.41 -14.72
C GLY A 2 -8.31 7.51 -13.94
N ILE A 3 -8.40 8.03 -12.72
CA ILE A 3 -7.39 7.85 -11.67
C ILE A 3 -7.96 6.82 -10.69
N ARG A 4 -7.37 5.62 -10.72
CA ARG A 4 -7.76 4.51 -9.84
C ARG A 4 -7.54 4.88 -8.37
N ALA A 5 -6.45 5.57 -8.07
CA ALA A 5 -6.14 6.01 -6.72
C ALA A 5 -5.16 7.17 -6.68
N ILE A 6 -5.29 7.99 -5.64
CA ILE A 6 -4.23 8.86 -5.16
C ILE A 6 -3.84 8.37 -3.77
N SER A 7 -2.62 7.84 -3.65
CA SER A 7 -2.11 7.25 -2.41
C SER A 7 -1.17 8.23 -1.73
N PHE A 8 -1.49 8.60 -0.49
CA PHE A 8 -0.67 9.44 0.37
C PHE A 8 0.20 8.58 1.27
N PHE A 9 1.42 9.04 1.51
CA PHE A 9 2.42 8.32 2.29
C PHE A 9 2.91 9.22 3.40
N THR A 10 3.00 8.69 4.62
CA THR A 10 3.48 9.45 5.76
C THR A 10 4.16 8.58 6.80
N GLN A 11 5.05 9.19 7.57
CA GLN A 11 5.65 8.55 8.74
C GLN A 11 4.91 8.98 10.01
N LEU A 12 4.37 8.01 10.75
CA LEU A 12 3.84 8.25 12.09
C LEU A 12 4.95 8.22 13.15
N PRO A 13 4.76 8.88 14.31
CA PRO A 13 5.56 8.61 15.50
C PRO A 13 5.47 7.13 15.90
N THR A 14 6.43 6.63 16.68
CA THR A 14 6.38 5.28 17.26
C THR A 14 5.31 5.22 18.37
N HIS A 15 4.46 4.19 18.35
CA HIS A 15 3.32 3.98 19.28
C HIS A 15 2.40 5.19 19.45
N PRO A 16 1.93 5.79 18.35
CA PRO A 16 1.10 6.98 18.45
C PRO A 16 -0.26 6.60 19.05
N SER A 17 -0.74 7.41 19.98
CA SER A 17 -2.12 7.35 20.45
C SER A 17 -3.09 7.75 19.34
N LEU A 18 -4.37 7.38 19.47
CA LEU A 18 -5.44 7.83 18.59
C LEU A 18 -5.45 9.36 18.39
N GLN A 19 -5.21 10.14 19.46
CA GLN A 19 -5.16 11.59 19.37
C GLN A 19 -3.99 12.08 18.51
N GLN A 20 -2.80 11.47 18.67
CA GLN A 20 -1.64 11.81 17.85
C GLN A 20 -1.87 11.43 16.39
N MET A 21 -2.49 10.27 16.12
CA MET A 21 -2.84 9.89 14.75
C MET A 21 -3.83 10.86 14.11
N ARG A 22 -4.86 11.30 14.84
CA ARG A 22 -5.81 12.33 14.36
C ARG A 22 -5.12 13.65 14.02
N GLN A 23 -4.27 14.13 14.92
CA GLN A 23 -3.51 15.36 14.71
C GLN A 23 -2.58 15.25 13.50
N HIS A 24 -1.98 14.08 13.29
CA HIS A 24 -1.09 13.82 12.18
C HIS A 24 -1.82 13.70 10.83
N PHE A 25 -2.96 13.01 10.80
CA PHE A 25 -3.70 12.77 9.55
C PHE A 25 -4.59 13.93 9.12
N ALA A 26 -5.07 14.77 10.03
CA ALA A 26 -5.91 15.91 9.68
C ALA A 26 -5.32 16.81 8.57
N PRO A 27 -4.06 17.30 8.65
CA PRO A 27 -3.49 18.11 7.57
C PRO A 27 -3.29 17.33 6.26
N ILE A 28 -2.96 16.03 6.35
CA ILE A 28 -2.78 15.16 5.18
C ILE A 28 -4.13 14.95 4.46
N GLY A 29 -5.20 14.75 5.21
CA GLY A 29 -6.57 14.65 4.67
C GLY A 29 -7.02 15.93 3.97
N GLN A 30 -6.70 17.10 4.54
CA GLN A 30 -6.98 18.40 3.89
C GLN A 30 -6.23 18.53 2.56
N GLN A 31 -4.94 18.17 2.53
CA GLN A 31 -4.15 18.15 1.31
C GLN A 31 -4.71 17.15 0.29
N ALA A 32 -5.11 15.95 0.74
CA ALA A 32 -5.68 14.93 -0.13
C ALA A 32 -6.98 15.39 -0.78
N ALA A 33 -7.88 16.03 -0.03
CA ALA A 33 -9.10 16.62 -0.56
C ALA A 33 -8.81 17.75 -1.58
N GLN A 34 -7.78 18.58 -1.32
CA GLN A 34 -7.37 19.62 -2.26
C GLN A 34 -6.82 19.03 -3.56
N VAL A 35 -5.92 18.06 -3.48
CA VAL A 35 -5.36 17.35 -4.64
C VAL A 35 -6.48 16.68 -5.44
N GLN A 36 -7.41 15.99 -4.76
CA GLN A 36 -8.57 15.40 -5.41
C GLN A 36 -9.39 16.45 -6.17
N SER A 37 -9.69 17.59 -5.54
CA SER A 37 -10.44 18.68 -6.18
C SER A 37 -9.73 19.24 -7.42
N LEU A 38 -8.40 19.38 -7.39
CA LEU A 38 -7.61 19.88 -8.52
C LEU A 38 -7.68 18.92 -9.71
N PHE A 39 -7.43 17.64 -9.50
CA PHE A 39 -7.51 16.64 -10.57
C PHE A 39 -8.93 16.49 -11.12
N THR A 40 -9.96 16.53 -10.28
CA THR A 40 -11.36 16.50 -10.75
C THR A 40 -11.71 17.74 -11.56
N LYS A 41 -11.25 18.94 -11.18
CA LYS A 41 -11.43 20.17 -11.99
C LYS A 41 -10.69 20.09 -13.32
N ALA A 42 -9.58 19.37 -13.39
CA ALA A 42 -8.87 19.08 -14.63
C ALA A 42 -9.54 17.99 -15.50
N GLY A 43 -10.67 17.42 -15.05
CA GLY A 43 -11.47 16.46 -15.82
C GLY A 43 -11.13 14.99 -15.58
N TYR A 44 -10.41 14.67 -14.49
CA TYR A 44 -10.11 13.28 -14.11
C TYR A 44 -11.13 12.72 -13.12
N ASP A 45 -11.60 11.50 -13.39
CA ASP A 45 -12.46 10.73 -12.48
C ASP A 45 -11.60 9.99 -11.46
N ILE A 46 -11.67 10.40 -10.20
CA ILE A 46 -10.83 9.85 -9.12
C ILE A 46 -11.66 8.87 -8.29
N GLN A 47 -11.24 7.61 -8.28
CA GLN A 47 -12.01 6.56 -7.60
C GLN A 47 -11.73 6.47 -6.10
N SER A 48 -10.48 6.68 -5.67
CA SER A 48 -10.13 6.51 -4.26
C SER A 48 -8.98 7.38 -3.78
N LEU A 49 -9.06 7.79 -2.51
CA LEU A 49 -7.94 8.32 -1.73
C LEU A 49 -7.46 7.22 -0.79
N ARG A 50 -6.15 7.00 -0.74
CA ARG A 50 -5.52 5.95 0.05
C ARG A 50 -4.41 6.51 0.92
N LEU A 51 -4.07 5.81 1.99
CA LEU A 51 -3.01 6.17 2.92
C LEU A 51 -2.08 4.99 3.15
N ALA A 52 -0.77 5.22 3.24
CA ALA A 52 0.19 4.20 3.62
C ALA A 52 1.24 4.75 4.58
N THR A 53 1.63 3.94 5.56
CA THR A 53 2.64 4.31 6.56
C THR A 53 3.97 3.58 6.36
N GLN A 54 4.94 3.88 7.23
CA GLN A 54 6.25 3.23 7.25
C GLN A 54 6.15 1.73 7.63
N PRO A 55 7.23 0.93 7.49
CA PRO A 55 7.24 -0.48 7.88
C PRO A 55 6.69 -0.72 9.30
N LEU A 56 5.81 -1.70 9.42
CA LEU A 56 4.98 -1.92 10.61
C LEU A 56 5.80 -2.14 11.89
N GLU A 57 6.95 -2.81 11.78
CA GLU A 57 7.86 -3.06 12.89
C GLU A 57 8.47 -1.78 13.52
N GLN A 58 8.28 -0.61 12.89
CA GLN A 58 8.69 0.70 13.43
C GLN A 58 7.59 1.37 14.26
N LEU A 59 6.35 0.86 14.19
CA LEU A 59 5.17 1.46 14.79
C LEU A 59 4.78 0.85 16.14
N LEU A 60 5.14 -0.41 16.41
CA LEU A 60 4.69 -1.20 17.56
C LEU A 60 5.85 -1.79 18.38
N PRO A 61 5.72 -1.89 19.72
CA PRO A 61 6.86 -2.23 20.56
C PRO A 61 7.16 -3.73 20.48
N LYS A 62 8.40 -4.11 20.78
CA LYS A 62 8.71 -5.53 21.04
C LYS A 62 7.81 -6.04 22.17
N GLY A 63 7.18 -7.20 21.97
CA GLY A 63 6.24 -7.79 22.93
C GLY A 63 4.78 -7.39 22.75
N ALA A 64 4.42 -6.55 21.78
CA ALA A 64 3.03 -6.26 21.45
C ALA A 64 2.21 -7.53 21.13
N THR A 65 1.12 -7.73 21.84
CA THR A 65 0.18 -8.85 21.60
C THR A 65 -0.64 -8.63 20.32
N SER A 66 -1.19 -9.70 19.75
CA SER A 66 -2.13 -9.61 18.62
C SER A 66 -3.33 -8.71 18.93
N GLN A 67 -3.81 -8.72 20.17
CA GLN A 67 -4.90 -7.83 20.61
C GLN A 67 -4.49 -6.35 20.60
N GLN A 68 -3.27 -6.04 21.07
CA GLN A 68 -2.75 -4.67 21.01
C GLN A 68 -2.55 -4.19 19.58
N LEU A 69 -2.08 -5.07 18.68
CA LEU A 69 -1.96 -4.78 17.26
C LEU A 69 -3.33 -4.54 16.60
N ALA A 70 -4.35 -5.36 16.92
CA ALA A 70 -5.71 -5.16 16.44
C ALA A 70 -6.31 -3.82 16.92
N THR A 71 -6.16 -3.51 18.21
CA THR A 71 -6.60 -2.22 18.77
C THR A 71 -5.86 -1.04 18.14
N PHE A 72 -4.56 -1.18 17.89
CA PHE A 72 -3.80 -0.15 17.17
C PHE A 72 -4.34 0.07 15.76
N ALA A 73 -4.60 -1.02 15.02
CA ALA A 73 -5.14 -0.95 13.66
C ALA A 73 -6.54 -0.31 13.61
N GLN A 74 -7.40 -0.59 14.59
CA GLN A 74 -8.72 0.05 14.72
C GLN A 74 -8.60 1.56 14.95
N GLN A 75 -7.68 1.98 15.83
CA GLN A 75 -7.44 3.41 16.08
C GLN A 75 -6.85 4.10 14.85
N PHE A 76 -5.96 3.43 14.14
CA PHE A 76 -5.40 3.90 12.88
C PHE A 76 -6.49 4.07 11.81
N GLU A 77 -7.33 3.05 11.62
CA GLU A 77 -8.48 3.09 10.71
C GLU A 77 -9.42 4.24 11.05
N GLN A 78 -9.77 4.40 12.34
CA GLN A 78 -10.63 5.47 12.81
C GLN A 78 -10.06 6.84 12.45
N ALA A 79 -8.81 7.11 12.83
CA ALA A 79 -8.18 8.40 12.59
C ALA A 79 -8.01 8.71 11.09
N ALA A 80 -7.64 7.72 10.28
CA ALA A 80 -7.46 7.91 8.84
C ALA A 80 -8.81 8.03 8.10
N SER A 81 -9.85 7.35 8.58
CA SER A 81 -11.21 7.48 8.04
C SER A 81 -11.79 8.87 8.30
N GLU A 82 -11.57 9.40 9.50
CA GLU A 82 -11.93 10.79 9.84
C GLU A 82 -11.20 11.81 8.97
N ALA A 83 -10.00 11.48 8.47
CA ALA A 83 -9.24 12.29 7.51
C ALA A 83 -9.64 12.06 6.04
N GLY A 84 -10.62 11.19 5.76
CA GLY A 84 -11.18 10.97 4.42
C GLY A 84 -10.60 9.80 3.62
N PHE A 85 -9.73 8.98 4.23
CA PHE A 85 -9.19 7.79 3.58
C PHE A 85 -10.10 6.57 3.78
N LYS A 86 -10.22 5.73 2.76
CA LYS A 86 -10.97 4.46 2.84
C LYS A 86 -10.16 3.24 2.43
N HIS A 87 -8.86 3.38 2.22
CA HIS A 87 -7.95 2.24 2.02
C HIS A 87 -6.63 2.63 2.67
N MET A 88 -6.24 1.92 3.72
CA MET A 88 -5.03 2.26 4.47
C MET A 88 -4.07 1.07 4.57
N ALA A 89 -2.85 1.21 4.07
CA ALA A 89 -1.80 0.21 4.26
C ALA A 89 -1.06 0.52 5.56
N LEU A 90 -1.09 -0.42 6.51
CA LEU A 90 -0.41 -0.33 7.81
C LEU A 90 1.10 -0.69 7.67
N GLY A 91 1.71 -0.24 6.58
CA GLY A 91 3.10 -0.54 6.23
C GLY A 91 3.34 -2.00 5.85
N THR A 92 4.50 -2.24 5.23
CA THR A 92 4.98 -3.59 4.91
C THR A 92 5.91 -4.08 6.01
N LEU A 93 5.54 -5.19 6.64
CA LEU A 93 6.31 -5.82 7.70
C LEU A 93 7.60 -6.45 7.13
N GLY A 94 8.72 -6.18 7.78
CA GLY A 94 10.04 -6.69 7.39
C GLY A 94 10.71 -5.92 6.24
N ALA A 95 10.11 -4.80 5.80
CA ALA A 95 10.69 -3.90 4.82
C ALA A 95 11.80 -3.01 5.41
N SER A 96 11.97 -2.95 6.73
CA SER A 96 13.08 -2.21 7.36
C SER A 96 14.41 -2.98 7.43
N ILE A 97 14.41 -4.28 7.10
CA ILE A 97 15.63 -5.10 7.02
C ILE A 97 16.43 -4.66 5.80
N LYS A 98 17.61 -4.06 6.02
CA LYS A 98 18.48 -3.59 4.93
C LYS A 98 19.74 -4.44 4.78
N THR A 99 20.13 -5.15 5.83
CA THR A 99 21.32 -6.00 5.84
C THR A 99 21.04 -7.34 6.50
N PRO A 100 21.79 -8.42 6.17
CA PRO A 100 21.68 -9.69 6.89
C PRO A 100 21.96 -9.56 8.40
N ALA A 101 22.73 -8.55 8.83
CA ALA A 101 22.98 -8.30 10.25
C ALA A 101 21.75 -7.71 11.01
N ASP A 102 20.75 -7.20 10.29
CA ASP A 102 19.48 -6.75 10.86
C ASP A 102 18.56 -7.92 11.28
N GLU A 103 18.93 -9.19 11.02
CA GLU A 103 18.18 -10.40 11.37
C GLU A 103 17.83 -10.50 12.87
N ASN A 104 18.54 -9.78 13.75
CA ASN A 104 18.17 -9.65 15.17
C ASN A 104 16.78 -8.99 15.39
N LYS A 105 16.18 -8.41 14.34
CA LYS A 105 14.79 -7.91 14.32
C LYS A 105 13.75 -8.99 14.00
N ASN A 106 14.18 -10.22 13.68
CA ASN A 106 13.29 -11.31 13.29
C ASN A 106 12.26 -11.65 14.36
N ASP A 107 12.61 -11.59 15.65
CA ASP A 107 11.65 -11.85 16.74
C ASP A 107 10.42 -10.94 16.66
N VAL A 108 10.65 -9.63 16.48
CA VAL A 108 9.56 -8.63 16.44
C VAL A 108 8.74 -8.81 15.18
N ILE A 109 9.40 -9.08 14.05
CA ILE A 109 8.74 -9.31 12.77
C ILE A 109 7.86 -10.56 12.84
N GLN A 110 8.38 -11.69 13.30
CA GLN A 110 7.62 -12.93 13.45
C GLN A 110 6.45 -12.74 14.44
N GLN A 111 6.69 -12.09 15.57
CA GLN A 111 5.65 -11.78 16.56
C GLN A 111 4.51 -10.94 15.96
N LEU A 112 4.84 -9.86 15.23
CA LEU A 112 3.84 -9.01 14.58
C LEU A 112 3.13 -9.74 13.43
N MET A 113 3.84 -10.62 12.71
CA MET A 113 3.29 -11.41 11.62
C MET A 113 2.17 -12.34 12.13
N CYS A 114 2.37 -13.02 13.26
CA CYS A 114 1.32 -13.82 13.92
C CYS A 114 0.07 -13.01 14.31
N GLY A 115 0.18 -11.68 14.44
CA GLY A 115 -0.93 -10.81 14.80
C GLY A 115 -1.65 -10.18 13.61
N LEU A 116 -1.14 -10.30 12.37
CA LEU A 116 -1.77 -9.70 11.19
C LEU A 116 -3.21 -10.20 10.94
N PRO A 117 -3.57 -11.49 11.16
CA PRO A 117 -4.95 -11.94 11.03
C PRO A 117 -5.91 -11.16 11.95
N ALA A 118 -5.48 -10.84 13.18
CA ALA A 118 -6.28 -10.05 14.11
C ALA A 118 -6.49 -8.59 13.64
N VAL A 119 -5.58 -8.04 12.83
CA VAL A 119 -5.78 -6.73 12.18
C VAL A 119 -6.91 -6.81 11.15
N ILE A 120 -6.87 -7.83 10.29
CA ILE A 120 -7.81 -8.03 9.18
C ILE A 120 -9.22 -8.31 9.71
N ASP A 121 -9.33 -9.05 10.81
CA ASP A 121 -10.61 -9.32 11.49
C ASP A 121 -11.20 -8.06 12.14
N ALA A 122 -10.35 -7.25 12.77
CA ALA A 122 -10.78 -6.11 13.58
C ALA A 122 -11.08 -4.82 12.79
N THR A 123 -10.81 -4.79 11.49
CA THR A 123 -10.88 -3.59 10.63
C THR A 123 -11.60 -3.90 9.32
N ASP A 124 -11.98 -2.87 8.55
CA ASP A 124 -12.65 -3.01 7.26
C ASP A 124 -11.77 -2.52 6.08
N TRP A 125 -10.99 -1.47 6.31
CA TRP A 125 -10.23 -0.72 5.31
C TRP A 125 -8.70 -0.78 5.49
N VAL A 126 -8.22 -1.51 6.49
CA VAL A 126 -6.78 -1.68 6.73
C VAL A 126 -6.23 -2.87 5.94
N PHE A 127 -5.11 -2.61 5.28
CA PHE A 127 -4.33 -3.52 4.47
C PHE A 127 -3.00 -3.78 5.14
N THR A 128 -2.50 -5.01 5.04
CA THR A 128 -1.21 -5.42 5.60
C THR A 128 -0.40 -6.19 4.58
N SER A 129 0.91 -6.22 4.75
CA SER A 129 1.78 -6.95 3.83
C SER A 129 3.09 -7.37 4.50
N VAL A 130 3.74 -8.39 3.93
CA VAL A 130 5.02 -8.93 4.42
C VAL A 130 6.04 -8.93 3.28
N GLN A 131 7.22 -8.36 3.51
CA GLN A 131 8.32 -8.36 2.55
C GLN A 131 9.07 -9.70 2.58
N LEU A 132 8.81 -10.59 1.61
CA LEU A 132 9.48 -11.88 1.51
C LEU A 132 10.73 -11.87 0.63
N ALA A 133 10.85 -10.95 -0.31
CA ALA A 133 12.05 -10.90 -1.15
C ALA A 133 12.42 -9.48 -1.57
N ASP A 134 13.69 -9.13 -1.55
CA ASP A 134 14.17 -7.91 -2.20
C ASP A 134 15.57 -8.10 -2.79
N GLN A 135 15.98 -7.19 -3.67
CA GLN A 135 17.27 -7.28 -4.36
C GLN A 135 18.48 -7.21 -3.40
N MET A 136 18.31 -6.64 -2.20
CA MET A 136 19.39 -6.43 -1.24
C MET A 136 19.57 -7.63 -0.31
N THR A 137 18.46 -8.15 0.25
CA THR A 137 18.47 -9.21 1.26
C THR A 137 18.12 -10.59 0.70
N GLY A 138 17.73 -10.68 -0.58
CA GLY A 138 17.33 -11.93 -1.21
C GLY A 138 15.97 -12.41 -0.73
N PHE A 139 15.73 -13.72 -0.81
CA PHE A 139 14.47 -14.34 -0.39
C PHE A 139 14.54 -14.81 1.08
N LYS A 140 13.61 -14.33 1.90
CA LYS A 140 13.48 -14.64 3.34
C LYS A 140 12.69 -15.93 3.53
N ALA A 141 13.31 -17.07 3.17
CA ALA A 141 12.67 -18.38 3.17
C ALA A 141 12.06 -18.75 4.54
N ASP A 142 12.71 -18.37 5.64
CA ASP A 142 12.25 -18.68 7.00
C ASP A 142 10.93 -17.99 7.38
N MET A 143 10.57 -16.90 6.71
CA MET A 143 9.30 -16.19 6.92
C MET A 143 8.16 -16.75 6.07
N LEU A 144 8.45 -17.51 5.01
CA LEU A 144 7.44 -17.98 4.05
C LEU A 144 6.33 -18.82 4.71
N PRO A 145 6.62 -19.84 5.57
CA PRO A 145 5.55 -20.65 6.15
C PRO A 145 4.55 -19.83 6.97
N MET A 146 5.04 -18.86 7.75
CA MET A 146 4.20 -17.97 8.56
C MET A 146 3.42 -16.98 7.70
N ALA A 147 4.05 -16.41 6.67
CA ALA A 147 3.37 -15.54 5.71
C ALA A 147 2.27 -16.27 4.93
N ALA A 148 2.51 -17.53 4.54
CA ALA A 148 1.50 -18.38 3.89
C ALA A 148 0.36 -18.76 4.85
N GLN A 149 0.67 -19.01 6.12
CA GLN A 149 -0.33 -19.31 7.14
C GLN A 149 -1.34 -18.16 7.32
N ILE A 150 -0.90 -16.89 7.22
CA ILE A 150 -1.82 -15.73 7.23
C ILE A 150 -2.85 -15.81 6.11
N VAL A 151 -2.49 -16.26 4.91
CA VAL A 151 -3.43 -16.42 3.79
C VAL A 151 -4.52 -17.43 4.13
N LEU A 152 -4.15 -18.52 4.81
CA LEU A 152 -5.08 -19.56 5.23
C LEU A 152 -6.02 -19.07 6.34
N GLU A 153 -5.50 -18.27 7.28
CA GLU A 153 -6.29 -17.70 8.39
C GLU A 153 -7.21 -16.57 7.94
N ASN A 154 -6.79 -15.78 6.96
CA ASN A 154 -7.60 -14.69 6.40
C ASN A 154 -8.70 -15.20 5.45
N ALA A 155 -8.50 -16.36 4.81
CA ALA A 155 -9.44 -16.92 3.84
C ALA A 155 -10.88 -17.07 4.39
N PRO A 156 -11.13 -17.64 5.59
CA PRO A 156 -12.48 -17.80 6.12
C PRO A 156 -13.06 -16.53 6.78
N MET A 157 -12.30 -15.45 6.96
CA MET A 157 -12.73 -14.30 7.77
C MET A 157 -13.88 -13.51 7.16
N LYS A 158 -13.94 -13.45 5.83
CA LYS A 158 -14.99 -12.74 5.10
C LYS A 158 -15.48 -13.65 3.97
N GLU A 159 -16.79 -13.87 3.93
CA GLU A 159 -17.42 -14.81 2.96
C GLU A 159 -17.16 -14.42 1.50
N ASP A 160 -16.89 -13.14 1.24
CA ASP A 160 -16.59 -12.57 -0.08
C ASP A 160 -15.08 -12.63 -0.46
N GLY A 161 -14.24 -13.21 0.40
CA GLY A 161 -12.79 -13.30 0.19
C GLY A 161 -12.01 -12.02 0.50
N PHE A 162 -12.66 -10.96 1.00
CA PHE A 162 -11.98 -9.69 1.30
C PHE A 162 -10.95 -9.77 2.43
N GLY A 163 -10.94 -10.85 3.23
CA GLY A 163 -9.84 -11.15 4.15
C GLY A 163 -8.50 -11.19 3.40
N ASN A 164 -8.41 -11.98 2.34
CA ASN A 164 -7.19 -12.11 1.55
C ASN A 164 -6.92 -10.93 0.62
N LEU A 165 -7.95 -10.21 0.18
CA LEU A 165 -7.75 -8.98 -0.62
C LEU A 165 -6.97 -7.90 0.15
N ARG A 166 -7.00 -7.96 1.50
CA ARG A 166 -6.35 -6.99 2.39
C ARG A 166 -4.97 -7.42 2.88
N TYR A 167 -4.44 -8.53 2.37
CA TYR A 167 -3.11 -9.03 2.70
C TYR A 167 -2.31 -9.40 1.46
N CYS A 168 -1.00 -9.11 1.43
CA CYS A 168 -0.13 -9.68 0.41
C CYS A 168 1.29 -9.99 0.90
N MET A 169 1.91 -10.96 0.24
CA MET A 169 3.34 -11.21 0.29
C MET A 169 4.01 -10.40 -0.83
N VAL A 170 5.10 -9.71 -0.50
CA VAL A 170 5.69 -8.68 -1.35
C VAL A 170 7.12 -9.06 -1.74
N ALA A 171 7.45 -8.84 -3.01
CA ALA A 171 8.78 -8.98 -3.55
C ALA A 171 9.19 -7.74 -4.35
N ASN A 172 10.40 -7.22 -4.12
CA ASN A 172 11.01 -6.11 -4.87
C ASN A 172 10.17 -4.82 -4.96
N MET A 173 9.24 -4.61 -4.02
CA MET A 173 8.43 -3.42 -4.01
C MET A 173 9.18 -2.24 -3.41
N LYS A 174 9.20 -1.12 -4.14
CA LYS A 174 9.78 0.13 -3.65
C LYS A 174 8.75 0.90 -2.82
N ALA A 175 9.25 1.69 -1.88
CA ALA A 175 8.43 2.67 -1.17
C ALA A 175 7.75 3.64 -2.15
N PHE A 176 6.65 4.26 -1.69
CA PHE A 176 5.82 5.21 -2.45
C PHE A 176 5.08 4.62 -3.65
N SER A 177 5.03 3.29 -3.80
CA SER A 177 4.15 2.73 -4.82
C SER A 177 2.69 2.79 -4.41
N PRO A 178 1.76 3.19 -5.31
CA PRO A 178 0.33 3.26 -5.01
C PRO A 178 -0.38 1.88 -5.05
N PHE A 179 0.37 0.78 -5.18
CA PHE A 179 -0.17 -0.57 -5.28
C PHE A 179 -0.52 -1.14 -3.90
N PHE A 180 -1.80 -1.47 -3.69
CA PHE A 180 -2.29 -2.09 -2.46
C PHE A 180 -2.42 -3.61 -2.65
N PRO A 181 -2.14 -4.44 -1.63
CA PRO A 181 -1.82 -4.09 -0.23
C PRO A 181 -0.38 -3.60 0.04
N ALA A 182 0.51 -3.62 -0.96
CA ALA A 182 1.96 -3.47 -0.77
C ALA A 182 2.49 -2.03 -0.54
N ALA A 183 1.61 -1.03 -0.45
CA ALA A 183 2.00 0.36 -0.35
C ALA A 183 2.68 0.65 0.99
N LEU A 184 3.80 1.37 0.98
CA LEU A 184 4.54 1.75 2.18
C LEU A 184 5.28 3.09 2.00
N HIS A 185 5.42 3.84 3.08
CA HIS A 185 6.32 4.98 3.21
C HIS A 185 7.74 4.48 3.59
N ASP A 186 8.81 5.13 3.14
CA ASP A 186 10.18 4.66 3.40
C ASP A 186 10.64 4.79 4.87
N GLY A 187 9.90 5.55 5.67
CA GLY A 187 10.16 5.82 7.09
C GLY A 187 11.20 6.91 7.34
N SER A 188 11.55 7.70 6.33
CA SER A 188 12.54 8.78 6.47
C SER A 188 12.26 10.03 5.64
N SER A 189 11.55 9.91 4.52
CA SER A 189 11.23 11.06 3.68
C SER A 189 10.08 11.88 4.25
N SER A 190 9.91 13.10 3.74
CA SER A 190 8.71 13.90 3.99
C SER A 190 7.47 13.22 3.40
N PRO A 191 6.26 13.54 3.90
CA PRO A 191 5.03 13.04 3.31
C PRO A 191 4.97 13.32 1.80
N ALA A 192 4.47 12.35 1.05
CA ALA A 192 4.37 12.39 -0.40
C ALA A 192 3.07 11.74 -0.86
N PHE A 193 2.75 11.84 -2.15
CA PHE A 193 1.68 11.05 -2.75
C PHE A 193 2.08 10.49 -4.10
N SER A 194 1.35 9.48 -4.56
CA SER A 194 1.52 8.89 -5.89
C SER A 194 0.17 8.57 -6.50
N ILE A 195 0.13 8.60 -7.83
CA ILE A 195 -1.10 8.46 -8.61
C ILE A 195 -1.08 7.09 -9.31
N ALA A 196 -2.14 6.32 -9.13
CA ALA A 196 -2.40 5.11 -9.89
C ALA A 196 -3.36 5.45 -11.04
N ILE A 197 -2.83 5.46 -12.25
CA ILE A 197 -3.59 5.75 -13.47
C ILE A 197 -4.34 4.50 -13.93
N GLU A 198 -5.59 4.67 -14.35
CA GLU A 198 -6.36 3.63 -15.02
C GLU A 198 -6.21 3.75 -16.54
N SER A 199 -5.23 3.02 -17.10
CA SER A 199 -4.86 3.11 -18.52
C SER A 199 -5.03 1.82 -19.31
N ALA A 200 -5.52 0.74 -18.69
CA ALA A 200 -5.69 -0.55 -19.36
C ALA A 200 -6.65 -0.46 -20.56
N ASP A 201 -7.81 0.19 -20.39
CA ASP A 201 -8.78 0.36 -21.48
C ASP A 201 -8.21 1.18 -22.64
N LYS A 202 -7.35 2.18 -22.34
CA LYS A 202 -6.65 2.94 -23.38
C LYS A 202 -5.67 2.10 -24.18
N LEU A 203 -5.03 1.12 -23.53
CA LEU A 203 -4.18 0.17 -24.23
C LEU A 203 -5.03 -0.74 -25.14
N VAL A 204 -6.20 -1.18 -24.67
CA VAL A 204 -7.13 -1.99 -25.48
C VAL A 204 -7.62 -1.21 -26.70
N ASP A 205 -8.11 0.02 -26.52
CA ASP A 205 -8.55 0.92 -27.61
C ASP A 205 -7.47 1.06 -28.69
N LEU A 206 -6.22 1.26 -28.26
CA LEU A 206 -5.07 1.43 -29.15
C LEU A 206 -4.72 0.13 -29.90
N LEU A 207 -4.80 -1.02 -29.23
CA LEU A 207 -4.57 -2.33 -29.85
C LEU A 207 -5.65 -2.68 -30.87
N GLU A 208 -6.92 -2.39 -30.57
CA GLU A 208 -8.03 -2.63 -31.49
C GLU A 208 -7.91 -1.75 -32.74
N THR A 209 -7.52 -0.48 -32.57
CA THR A 209 -7.30 0.46 -33.68
C THR A 209 -6.14 0.05 -34.59
N ALA A 210 -5.08 -0.55 -34.04
CA ALA A 210 -3.91 -0.95 -34.81
C ALA A 210 -4.14 -2.17 -35.73
N GLY A 211 -5.23 -2.92 -35.51
CA GLY A 211 -5.57 -4.11 -36.30
C GLY A 211 -4.65 -5.32 -36.06
N LYS A 212 -5.12 -6.51 -36.45
CA LYS A 212 -4.43 -7.79 -36.22
C LYS A 212 -3.14 -7.98 -37.06
N GLU A 213 -2.94 -7.13 -38.07
CA GLU A 213 -1.80 -7.22 -39.01
C GLU A 213 -0.59 -6.37 -38.59
N ALA A 214 -0.73 -5.53 -37.56
CA ALA A 214 0.40 -4.79 -37.01
C ALA A 214 1.39 -5.77 -36.36
N SER A 215 2.56 -5.95 -36.98
CA SER A 215 3.66 -6.72 -36.41
C SER A 215 4.01 -6.19 -35.02
N ARG A 216 4.15 -7.07 -34.01
CA ARG A 216 4.40 -6.69 -32.60
C ARG A 216 5.54 -5.66 -32.41
N CYS A 217 6.55 -5.69 -33.29
CA CYS A 217 7.70 -4.79 -33.23
C CYS A 217 7.42 -3.36 -33.74
N SER A 218 6.47 -3.15 -34.65
CA SER A 218 6.19 -1.82 -35.22
C SER A 218 5.35 -0.93 -34.28
N MET A 219 4.80 -1.51 -33.20
CA MET A 219 3.94 -0.80 -32.26
C MET A 219 4.69 -0.21 -31.03
N SER A 220 5.91 -0.67 -30.75
CA SER A 220 6.70 -0.27 -29.58
C SER A 220 6.86 1.25 -29.45
N SER A 221 7.28 1.93 -30.52
CA SER A 221 7.55 3.37 -30.49
C SER A 221 6.27 4.20 -30.38
N THR A 222 5.17 3.72 -30.98
CA THR A 222 3.84 4.34 -30.86
C THR A 222 3.29 4.20 -29.45
N PHE A 223 3.40 3.02 -28.83
CA PHE A 223 3.00 2.82 -27.42
C PHE A 223 3.83 3.69 -26.48
N THR A 224 5.16 3.68 -26.61
CA THR A 224 6.04 4.52 -25.78
C THR A 224 5.72 6.00 -25.94
N ARG A 225 5.50 6.48 -27.18
CA ARG A 225 5.12 7.88 -27.42
C ARG A 225 3.78 8.20 -26.76
N TYR A 226 2.77 7.34 -26.90
CA TYR A 226 1.46 7.54 -26.30
C TYR A 226 1.54 7.63 -24.78
N PHE A 227 2.23 6.69 -24.12
CA PHE A 227 2.41 6.73 -22.66
C PHE A 227 3.27 7.91 -22.19
N ASN A 228 4.26 8.34 -22.98
CA ASN A 228 5.04 9.55 -22.65
C ASN A 228 4.21 10.83 -22.77
N THR A 229 3.36 10.93 -23.80
CA THR A 229 2.40 12.05 -23.93
C THR A 229 1.42 12.05 -22.76
N LEU A 230 0.92 10.88 -22.37
CA LEU A 230 0.05 10.72 -21.21
C LEU A 230 0.72 11.16 -19.90
N GLY A 231 2.00 10.80 -19.71
CA GLY A 231 2.80 11.27 -18.58
C GLY A 231 2.93 12.79 -18.55
N ALA A 232 3.19 13.42 -19.70
CA ALA A 232 3.32 14.87 -19.82
C ALA A 232 2.00 15.65 -19.60
N GLU A 233 0.83 15.03 -19.77
CA GLU A 233 -0.46 15.63 -19.43
C GLU A 233 -0.78 15.59 -17.92
N LEU A 234 -0.06 14.76 -17.17
CA LEU A 234 -0.24 14.56 -15.73
C LEU A 234 0.76 15.35 -14.87
N ASP A 235 1.91 15.73 -15.44
CA ASP A 235 2.91 16.63 -14.85
C ASP A 235 2.47 18.11 -14.93
#